data_AF-A0A8H8DHE9-F1
#
_entry.id   AF-A0A8H8DHE9-F1
#
_cell.length_a   1.000
_cell.length_b   1.000
_cell.length_c   1.000
_cell.angle_alpha   90.00
_cell.angle_beta   90.00
_cell.angle_gamma   90.00
#
_symmetry.space_group_name_H-M   'P 1'
#
loop_
_entity.id
_entity.type
_entity.pdbx_description
1 polymer ?
#
loop_
_entity_poly.entity_id
_entity_poly.type
_entity_poly.pdbx_seq_one_letter_code
_entity_poly.pdbx_strand_id
1 'polypeptide(L)'
;RCPARGTDSGAQPLTSEDGSILLTVNGEIYNYRELAGQLARPHKFKTRSDCEYQEIGADVVGKLDGMFSFVLLDMNDKGRFIAARDPIGITTLYQGTSSKYPGAVFFASELKALNEVCDRIWSFPPGHFFDSASGETRRYYFPEWLDSKKVPTKKADHRELRLALEAAVRKRLMAEVPYGVLLSGGLDSSLIASIAAREIAKSGGVAKSGVNGHMPAENGTANG
;
A
#
# COMPACT_ATOMS: atom_id res chain seq x y z
N ARG A 1 -4.72 -5.02 -11.94
CA ARG A 1 -3.64 -5.00 -10.93
C ARG A 1 -3.17 -6.44 -10.68
N CYS A 2 -1.90 -6.67 -10.30
CA CYS A 2 -1.40 -7.98 -9.89
C CYS A 2 -1.84 -8.29 -8.45
N PRO A 3 -2.56 -9.39 -8.17
CA PRO A 3 -2.93 -9.76 -6.81
C PRO A 3 -1.71 -10.27 -6.04
N ALA A 4 -1.31 -9.56 -4.98
CA ALA A 4 -0.26 -10.01 -4.06
C ALA A 4 -0.80 -10.91 -2.91
N ARG A 5 -2.10 -10.79 -2.61
CA ARG A 5 -2.87 -11.59 -1.64
C ARG A 5 -4.30 -11.78 -2.15
N GLY A 6 -4.91 -12.93 -1.88
CA GLY A 6 -6.30 -13.24 -2.25
C GLY A 6 -6.50 -13.48 -3.75
N THR A 7 -5.62 -14.26 -4.39
CA THR A 7 -5.62 -14.52 -5.84
C THR A 7 -6.95 -15.00 -6.40
N ASP A 8 -7.79 -15.66 -5.59
CA ASP A 8 -9.07 -16.24 -6.02
C ASP A 8 -10.31 -15.39 -5.66
N SER A 9 -10.16 -14.33 -4.84
CA SER A 9 -11.30 -13.53 -4.34
C SER A 9 -11.06 -12.01 -4.22
N GLY A 10 -9.85 -11.52 -4.46
CA GLY A 10 -9.48 -10.09 -4.33
C GLY A 10 -9.77 -9.23 -5.57
N ALA A 11 -10.73 -9.63 -6.41
CA ALA A 11 -11.12 -8.85 -7.58
C ALA A 11 -11.71 -7.51 -7.14
N GLN A 12 -11.19 -6.41 -7.69
CA GLN A 12 -11.68 -5.07 -7.41
C GLN A 12 -12.62 -4.60 -8.53
N PRO A 13 -13.64 -3.75 -8.22
CA PRO A 13 -13.91 -3.11 -6.93
C PRO A 13 -14.39 -4.09 -5.86
N LEU A 14 -13.92 -3.91 -4.62
CA LEU A 14 -14.45 -4.62 -3.47
C LEU A 14 -15.82 -4.04 -3.15
N THR A 15 -16.81 -4.91 -2.97
CA THR A 15 -18.19 -4.50 -2.69
C THR A 15 -18.64 -5.01 -1.32
N SER A 16 -19.45 -4.21 -0.63
CA SER A 16 -20.15 -4.65 0.58
C SER A 16 -21.10 -5.83 0.27
N GLU A 17 -21.54 -6.57 1.30
CA GLU A 17 -22.53 -7.65 1.16
C GLU A 17 -23.80 -7.14 0.46
N ASP A 18 -24.25 -5.95 0.84
CA ASP A 18 -25.43 -5.29 0.28
C ASP A 18 -25.14 -4.52 -1.02
N GLY A 19 -23.88 -4.50 -1.49
CA GLY A 19 -23.45 -3.78 -2.70
C GLY A 19 -23.46 -2.25 -2.58
N SER A 20 -23.79 -1.70 -1.42
CA SER A 20 -23.89 -0.25 -1.19
C SER A 20 -22.55 0.47 -1.14
N ILE A 21 -21.49 -0.21 -0.70
CA ILE A 21 -20.13 0.35 -0.63
C ILE A 21 -19.28 -0.27 -1.71
N LEU A 22 -18.59 0.58 -2.47
CA LEU A 22 -17.60 0.19 -3.47
C LEU A 22 -16.24 0.74 -3.07
N LEU A 23 -15.22 -0.10 -3.10
CA LEU A 23 -13.86 0.26 -2.72
C LEU A 23 -12.86 -0.18 -3.78
N THR A 24 -12.03 0.77 -4.22
CA THR A 24 -10.87 0.51 -5.08
C THR A 24 -9.61 0.90 -4.34
N VAL A 25 -8.62 0.00 -4.25
CA VAL A 25 -7.40 0.19 -3.48
C VAL A 25 -6.19 -0.21 -4.32
N ASN A 26 -5.26 0.72 -4.49
CA ASN A 26 -3.90 0.42 -4.89
C ASN A 26 -3.01 0.45 -3.65
N GLY A 27 -2.74 -0.71 -3.08
CA GLY A 27 -1.95 -0.79 -1.87
C GLY A 27 -1.86 -2.17 -1.25
N GLU A 28 -1.33 -2.18 -0.04
CA GLU A 28 -1.30 -3.26 0.93
C GLU A 28 -1.51 -2.67 2.32
N ILE A 29 -2.43 -3.26 3.08
CA ILE A 29 -2.71 -2.91 4.48
C ILE A 29 -2.14 -4.03 5.33
N TYR A 30 -1.10 -3.76 6.12
CA TYR A 30 -0.39 -4.77 6.90
C TYR A 30 -1.11 -5.15 8.19
N ASN A 31 -1.82 -4.21 8.82
CA ASN A 31 -2.54 -4.43 10.09
C ASN A 31 -3.97 -4.96 9.91
N TYR A 32 -4.28 -5.58 8.76
CA TYR A 32 -5.66 -5.96 8.46
C TYR A 32 -6.25 -6.98 9.44
N ARG A 33 -5.41 -7.89 9.96
CA ARG A 33 -5.82 -8.89 10.96
C ARG A 33 -6.17 -8.27 12.31
N GLU A 34 -5.43 -7.22 12.70
CA GLU A 34 -5.67 -6.50 13.94
C GLU A 34 -6.97 -5.70 13.84
N LEU A 35 -7.20 -5.03 12.71
CA LEU A 35 -8.42 -4.29 12.43
C LEU A 35 -9.64 -5.23 12.38
N ALA A 36 -9.49 -6.41 11.76
CA ALA A 36 -10.55 -7.43 11.73
C ALA A 36 -10.99 -7.89 13.13
N GLY A 37 -10.04 -7.99 14.08
CA GLY A 37 -10.32 -8.38 15.47
C GLY A 37 -10.97 -7.29 16.32
N GLN A 38 -10.95 -6.03 15.88
CA GLN A 38 -11.53 -4.88 16.59
C GLN A 38 -12.96 -4.55 16.17
N LEU A 39 -13.50 -5.24 15.15
CA LEU A 39 -14.87 -5.02 14.67
C LEU A 39 -15.88 -5.51 15.71
N ALA A 40 -16.85 -4.64 16.05
CA ALA A 40 -17.87 -4.90 17.08
C ALA A 40 -18.86 -6.02 16.70
N ARG A 41 -18.92 -6.40 15.42
CA ARG A 41 -19.67 -7.56 14.93
C ARG A 41 -18.72 -8.47 14.15
N PRO A 42 -18.79 -9.80 14.32
CA PRO A 42 -18.01 -10.74 13.53
C PRO A 42 -18.45 -10.62 12.08
N HIS A 43 -17.64 -9.93 11.26
CA HIS A 43 -17.96 -9.74 9.87
C HIS A 43 -17.56 -10.98 9.07
N LYS A 44 -18.47 -11.47 8.21
CA LYS A 44 -18.15 -12.56 7.28
C LYS A 44 -17.43 -11.95 6.08
N PHE A 45 -16.10 -11.83 6.17
CA PHE A 45 -15.26 -11.43 5.05
C PHE A 45 -15.61 -12.27 3.81
N LYS A 46 -16.09 -11.63 2.75
CA LYS A 46 -16.43 -12.27 1.47
C LYS A 46 -15.17 -12.63 0.70
N THR A 47 -14.07 -11.91 0.97
CA THR A 47 -12.78 -12.07 0.32
C THR A 47 -11.67 -12.26 1.36
N ARG A 48 -10.59 -12.95 1.00
CA ARG A 48 -9.35 -12.96 1.82
C ARG A 48 -8.51 -11.69 1.59
N SER A 49 -9.07 -10.65 0.98
CA SER A 49 -8.36 -9.42 0.65
C SER A 49 -8.16 -8.58 1.91
N ASP A 50 -6.96 -8.04 2.08
CA ASP A 50 -6.55 -7.12 3.15
C ASP A 50 -7.31 -5.77 3.18
N CYS A 51 -8.28 -5.57 2.30
CA CYS A 51 -8.92 -4.30 2.00
C CYS A 51 -10.44 -4.27 2.25
N GLU A 52 -11.06 -5.34 2.76
CA GLU A 52 -12.51 -5.39 2.97
C GLU A 52 -12.92 -4.69 4.29
N TYR A 53 -13.20 -3.38 4.23
CA TYR A 53 -13.70 -2.60 5.37
C TYR A 53 -14.97 -1.83 5.00
N GLN A 54 -16.07 -2.19 5.65
CA GLN A 54 -17.39 -1.57 5.42
C GLN A 54 -17.70 -0.39 6.36
N GLU A 55 -16.90 -0.18 7.42
CA GLU A 55 -17.10 0.94 8.37
C GLU A 55 -16.07 2.07 8.18
N ILE A 56 -15.62 2.32 6.94
CA ILE A 56 -14.63 3.37 6.67
C ILE A 56 -15.32 4.74 6.68
N GLY A 57 -15.40 5.32 7.88
CA GLY A 57 -15.42 6.77 8.03
C GLY A 57 -14.01 7.37 7.89
N ALA A 58 -13.93 8.70 7.81
CA ALA A 58 -12.68 9.46 7.84
C ALA A 58 -11.74 9.04 9.00
N ASP A 59 -12.33 8.60 10.12
CA ASP A 59 -11.61 8.20 11.34
C ASP A 59 -10.83 6.88 11.20
N VAL A 60 -11.16 6.03 10.22
CA VAL A 60 -10.48 4.75 10.00
C VAL A 60 -9.16 4.93 9.26
N VAL A 61 -9.04 5.97 8.42
CA VAL A 61 -7.85 6.21 7.59
C VAL A 61 -6.59 6.35 8.44
N GLY A 62 -6.70 7.00 9.60
CA GLY A 62 -5.58 7.17 10.55
C GLY A 62 -5.15 5.89 11.28
N LYS A 63 -5.95 4.82 11.22
CA LYS A 63 -5.64 3.53 11.85
C LYS A 63 -4.98 2.53 10.89
N LEU A 64 -4.93 2.83 9.59
CA LEU A 64 -4.37 1.92 8.59
C LEU A 64 -2.83 1.95 8.64
N ASP A 65 -2.20 0.79 8.88
CA ASP A 65 -0.76 0.59 8.75
C ASP A 65 -0.49 -0.09 7.41
N GLY A 66 -0.05 0.68 6.42
CA GLY A 66 0.04 0.19 5.05
C GLY A 66 0.62 1.20 4.07
N MET A 67 0.81 0.74 2.85
CA MET A 67 0.99 1.61 1.69
C MET A 67 -0.29 1.50 0.86
N PHE A 68 -1.02 2.59 0.68
CA PHE A 68 -2.33 2.56 0.04
C PHE A 68 -2.69 3.90 -0.59
N SER A 69 -3.36 3.81 -1.72
CA SER A 69 -4.24 4.84 -2.23
C SER A 69 -5.58 4.19 -2.54
N PHE A 70 -6.67 4.77 -2.05
CA PHE A 70 -8.00 4.21 -2.27
C PHE A 70 -9.05 5.27 -2.55
N VAL A 71 -10.12 4.83 -3.20
CA VAL A 71 -11.37 5.56 -3.34
C VAL A 71 -12.50 4.62 -2.89
N LEU A 72 -13.25 5.08 -1.90
CA LEU A 72 -14.44 4.45 -1.35
C LEU A 72 -15.65 5.27 -1.77
N LEU A 73 -16.69 4.61 -2.26
CA LEU A 73 -17.98 5.20 -2.61
C LEU A 73 -19.07 4.52 -1.78
N ASP A 74 -19.85 5.30 -1.06
CA ASP A 74 -21.02 4.87 -0.31
C ASP A 74 -22.30 5.34 -1.01
N MET A 75 -23.03 4.38 -1.58
CA MET A 75 -24.29 4.61 -2.27
C MET A 75 -25.45 4.88 -1.31
N ASN A 76 -25.34 4.49 -0.03
CA ASN A 76 -26.36 4.76 0.98
C ASN A 76 -26.33 6.21 1.47
N ASP A 77 -25.16 6.85 1.45
CA ASP A 77 -24.96 8.25 1.85
C ASP A 77 -24.93 9.20 0.65
N LYS A 78 -26.01 9.22 -0.15
CA LYS A 78 -26.18 10.13 -1.31
C LYS A 78 -25.03 10.07 -2.34
N GLY A 79 -24.33 8.95 -2.45
CA GLY A 79 -23.17 8.81 -3.33
C GLY A 79 -21.92 9.51 -2.80
N ARG A 80 -21.81 9.70 -1.48
CA ARG A 80 -20.60 10.22 -0.84
C ARG A 80 -19.42 9.29 -1.14
N PHE A 81 -18.32 9.88 -1.56
CA PHE A 81 -17.05 9.19 -1.71
C PHE A 81 -15.96 9.80 -0.84
N ILE A 82 -15.02 8.95 -0.44
CA ILE A 82 -13.82 9.28 0.33
C ILE A 82 -12.62 8.74 -0.44
N ALA A 83 -11.62 9.60 -0.68
CA ALA A 83 -10.34 9.18 -1.24
C ALA A 83 -9.24 9.39 -0.20
N ALA A 84 -8.29 8.47 -0.10
CA ALA A 84 -7.18 8.62 0.84
C ALA A 84 -5.86 8.12 0.25
N ARG A 85 -4.77 8.69 0.74
CA ARG A 85 -3.40 8.30 0.40
C ARG A 85 -2.60 8.06 1.66
N ASP A 86 -1.68 7.11 1.60
CA ASP A 86 -0.87 6.64 2.72
C ASP A 86 -0.04 7.75 3.40
N PRO A 87 0.38 7.54 4.65
CA PRO A 87 0.99 8.56 5.51
C PRO A 87 2.13 9.36 4.89
N ILE A 88 2.99 8.72 4.08
CA ILE A 88 4.19 9.33 3.51
C ILE A 88 4.18 9.41 1.97
N GLY A 89 3.15 8.87 1.32
CA GLY A 89 2.97 8.91 -0.14
C GLY A 89 3.77 7.87 -0.91
N ILE A 90 3.95 6.67 -0.35
CA ILE A 90 4.58 5.51 -1.02
C ILE A 90 3.87 5.20 -2.33
N THR A 91 2.53 5.15 -2.29
CA THR A 91 1.70 4.95 -3.48
C THR A 91 1.42 6.29 -4.15
N THR A 92 1.19 6.29 -5.46
CA THR A 92 0.81 7.48 -6.20
C THR A 92 -0.72 7.61 -6.29
N LEU A 93 -1.19 8.85 -6.15
CA LEU A 93 -2.58 9.22 -6.37
C LEU A 93 -2.60 10.67 -6.86
N TYR A 94 -3.35 10.91 -7.93
CA TYR A 94 -3.59 12.21 -8.53
C TYR A 94 -5.07 12.52 -8.44
N GLN A 95 -5.38 13.81 -8.31
CA GLN A 95 -6.72 14.34 -8.30
C GLN A 95 -6.86 15.37 -9.42
N GLY A 96 -8.02 15.42 -10.06
CA GLY A 96 -8.28 16.39 -11.11
C GLY A 96 -9.74 16.81 -11.22
N THR A 97 -9.95 17.90 -11.95
CA THR A 97 -11.26 18.49 -12.25
C THR A 97 -11.36 18.80 -13.75
N SER A 98 -12.57 18.73 -14.29
CA SER A 98 -12.85 18.99 -15.70
C SER A 98 -13.97 20.02 -15.85
N SER A 99 -13.77 21.00 -16.71
CA SER A 99 -14.76 22.00 -17.13
C SER A 99 -15.89 21.36 -17.94
N LYS A 100 -15.62 20.25 -18.64
CA LYS A 100 -16.63 19.45 -19.35
C LYS A 100 -17.61 18.76 -18.41
N TYR A 101 -17.17 18.43 -17.18
CA TYR A 101 -17.96 17.77 -16.15
C TYR A 101 -17.96 18.59 -14.86
N PRO A 102 -18.70 19.70 -14.81
CA PRO A 102 -18.72 20.57 -13.64
C PRO A 102 -19.20 19.82 -12.40
N GLY A 103 -18.44 19.91 -11.31
CA GLY A 103 -18.71 19.22 -10.04
C GLY A 103 -18.16 17.79 -9.95
N ALA A 104 -17.64 17.22 -11.05
CA ALA A 104 -16.97 15.92 -11.00
C ALA A 104 -15.53 16.04 -10.48
N VAL A 105 -15.15 15.09 -9.62
CA VAL A 105 -13.78 14.95 -9.10
C VAL A 105 -13.22 13.62 -9.60
N PHE A 106 -12.04 13.68 -10.21
CA PHE A 106 -11.38 12.51 -10.78
C PHE A 106 -10.19 12.10 -9.92
N PHE A 107 -9.97 10.79 -9.79
CA PHE A 107 -8.81 10.21 -9.12
C PHE A 107 -8.16 9.14 -9.98
N ALA A 108 -6.83 9.11 -10.00
CA ALA A 108 -6.07 8.05 -10.66
C ALA A 108 -4.71 7.84 -10.03
N SER A 109 -4.17 6.62 -10.08
CA SER A 109 -2.80 6.36 -9.62
C SER A 109 -1.73 6.93 -10.54
N GLU A 110 -2.05 7.18 -11.82
CA GLU A 110 -1.10 7.67 -12.83
C GLU A 110 -1.67 8.86 -13.60
N LEU A 111 -0.84 9.88 -13.83
CA LEU A 111 -1.26 11.15 -14.44
C LEU A 111 -1.83 11.00 -15.85
N LYS A 112 -1.29 10.05 -16.64
CA LYS A 112 -1.76 9.78 -18.01
C LYS A 112 -3.24 9.41 -18.09
N ALA A 113 -3.82 8.84 -17.03
CA ALA A 113 -5.24 8.50 -17.01
C ALA A 113 -6.16 9.74 -16.88
N LEU A 114 -5.62 10.87 -16.41
CA LEU A 114 -6.37 12.10 -16.20
C LEU A 114 -6.10 13.16 -17.27
N ASN A 115 -4.95 13.08 -17.95
CA ASN A 115 -4.48 14.10 -18.88
C ASN A 115 -5.44 14.41 -20.04
N GLU A 116 -6.21 13.41 -20.50
CA GLU A 116 -7.16 13.58 -21.61
C GLU A 116 -8.54 14.12 -21.19
N VAL A 117 -8.84 14.10 -19.88
CA VAL A 117 -10.19 14.38 -19.35
C VAL A 117 -10.22 15.62 -18.46
N CYS A 118 -9.15 15.87 -17.71
CA CYS A 118 -9.09 16.93 -16.71
C CYS A 118 -8.31 18.16 -17.22
N ASP A 119 -8.84 19.35 -16.97
CA ASP A 119 -8.14 20.61 -17.27
C ASP A 119 -7.12 20.97 -16.18
N ARG A 120 -7.40 20.55 -14.95
CA ARG A 120 -6.53 20.78 -13.78
C ARG A 120 -6.28 19.46 -13.08
N ILE A 121 -5.01 19.15 -12.88
CA ILE A 121 -4.54 17.93 -12.23
C ILE A 121 -3.48 18.32 -11.19
N TRP A 122 -3.55 17.73 -10.01
CA TRP A 122 -2.53 17.88 -8.96
C TRP A 122 -2.25 16.54 -8.28
N SER A 123 -1.07 16.45 -7.66
CA SER A 123 -0.73 15.30 -6.81
C SER A 123 -1.57 15.34 -5.55
N PHE A 124 -2.24 14.23 -5.23
CA PHE A 124 -3.00 14.12 -4.00
C PHE A 124 -2.04 14.06 -2.80
N PRO A 125 -2.17 14.92 -1.79
CA PRO A 125 -1.14 15.06 -0.76
C PRO A 125 -1.01 13.78 0.11
N PRO A 126 0.21 13.41 0.54
CA PRO A 126 0.45 12.25 1.39
C PRO A 126 -0.13 12.45 2.80
N GLY A 127 -0.64 11.39 3.42
CA GLY A 127 -1.22 11.45 4.76
C GLY A 127 -2.50 12.29 4.85
N HIS A 128 -3.21 12.44 3.73
CA HIS A 128 -4.49 13.15 3.65
C HIS A 128 -5.61 12.22 3.17
N PHE A 129 -6.84 12.61 3.48
CA PHE A 129 -8.05 12.09 2.86
C PHE A 129 -8.89 13.25 2.31
N PHE A 130 -9.68 12.97 1.28
CA PHE A 130 -10.67 13.86 0.71
C PHE A 130 -12.04 13.27 1.00
N ASP A 131 -12.97 14.14 1.41
CA ASP A 131 -14.35 13.76 1.67
C ASP A 131 -15.29 14.61 0.81
N SER A 132 -16.07 13.96 -0.04
CA SER A 132 -17.05 14.64 -0.89
C SER A 132 -18.15 15.39 -0.14
N ALA A 133 -18.44 15.02 1.12
CA ALA A 133 -19.43 15.72 1.93
C ALA A 133 -18.96 17.11 2.35
N SER A 134 -17.66 17.27 2.63
CA SER A 134 -17.06 18.57 2.96
C SER A 134 -16.47 19.28 1.72
N GLY A 135 -16.10 18.52 0.69
CA GLY A 135 -15.33 19.01 -0.45
C GLY A 135 -13.89 19.35 -0.11
N GLU A 136 -13.39 18.94 1.07
CA GLU A 136 -12.08 19.31 1.59
C GLU A 136 -11.12 18.12 1.64
N THR A 137 -9.84 18.40 1.36
CA THR A 137 -8.73 17.49 1.62
C THR A 137 -8.13 17.79 2.99
N ARG A 138 -8.24 16.86 3.94
CA ARG A 138 -7.78 17.01 5.32
C ARG A 138 -6.64 16.05 5.63
N ARG A 139 -5.65 16.55 6.36
CA ARG A 139 -4.52 15.74 6.85
C ARG A 139 -4.98 14.88 8.02
N TYR A 140 -4.67 13.59 7.98
CA TYR A 140 -4.92 12.66 9.11
C TYR A 140 -3.61 12.24 9.80
N TYR A 141 -2.47 12.34 9.12
CA TYR A 141 -1.19 11.87 9.65
C TYR A 141 -0.31 13.01 10.20
N PHE A 142 -0.16 13.06 11.52
CA PHE A 142 0.63 14.07 12.24
C PHE A 142 1.74 13.40 13.08
N PRO A 143 2.85 12.99 12.47
CA PRO A 143 3.94 12.40 13.23
C PRO A 143 4.61 13.46 14.11
N GLU A 144 5.02 13.07 15.32
CA GLU A 144 5.68 14.00 16.25
C GLU A 144 6.98 14.56 15.71
N TRP A 145 7.70 13.79 14.90
CA TRP A 145 8.96 14.20 14.26
C TRP A 145 8.78 15.29 13.19
N LEU A 146 7.54 15.64 12.82
CA LEU A 146 7.27 16.77 11.95
C LEU A 146 7.52 18.12 12.67
N ASP A 147 7.41 18.13 14.00
CA ASP A 147 7.70 19.31 14.80
C ASP A 147 9.21 19.41 15.02
N SER A 148 9.85 20.41 14.39
CA SER A 148 11.27 20.69 14.51
C SER A 148 11.70 21.07 15.93
N LYS A 149 10.76 21.35 16.84
CA LYS A 149 11.02 21.58 18.26
C LYS A 149 11.14 20.28 19.06
N LYS A 150 10.61 19.17 18.53
CA LYS A 150 10.63 17.84 19.17
C LYS A 150 11.83 17.00 18.71
N VAL A 151 13.03 17.58 18.67
CA VAL A 151 14.24 16.82 18.35
C VAL A 151 14.63 15.96 19.56
N PRO A 152 14.72 14.63 19.42
CA PRO A 152 15.15 13.77 20.52
C PRO A 152 16.60 14.09 20.93
N THR A 153 16.82 14.39 22.21
CA THR A 153 18.16 14.64 22.78
C THR A 153 18.79 13.39 23.41
N LYS A 154 18.00 12.32 23.57
CA LYS A 154 18.47 11.04 24.12
C LYS A 154 19.34 10.31 23.08
N LYS A 155 20.36 9.61 23.56
CA LYS A 155 21.19 8.73 22.72
C LYS A 155 20.31 7.64 22.11
N ALA A 156 20.44 7.43 20.80
CA ALA A 156 19.68 6.41 20.09
C ALA A 156 20.02 5.00 20.60
N ASP A 157 19.00 4.19 20.86
CA ASP A 157 19.18 2.77 21.12
C ASP A 157 19.26 2.01 19.77
N HIS A 158 20.47 1.58 19.42
CA HIS A 158 20.70 0.84 18.19
C HIS A 158 19.98 -0.52 18.17
N ARG A 159 19.72 -1.12 19.34
CA ARG A 159 19.00 -2.39 19.45
C ARG A 159 17.54 -2.19 19.13
N GLU A 160 16.93 -1.14 19.67
CA GLU A 160 15.54 -0.77 19.35
C GLU A 160 15.37 -0.50 17.85
N LEU A 161 16.27 0.31 17.26
CA LEU A 161 16.26 0.60 15.82
C LEU A 161 16.35 -0.68 14.97
N ARG A 162 17.25 -1.59 15.34
CA ARG A 162 17.41 -2.87 14.65
C ARG A 162 16.14 -3.71 14.73
N LEU A 163 15.54 -3.85 15.91
CA LEU A 163 14.31 -4.62 16.09
C LEU A 163 13.13 -4.02 15.33
N ALA A 164 13.02 -2.68 15.32
CA ALA A 164 12.01 -1.96 14.55
C ALA A 164 12.15 -2.21 13.04
N LEU A 165 13.39 -2.17 12.52
CA LEU A 165 13.66 -2.47 11.11
C LEU A 165 13.33 -3.93 10.75
N GLU A 166 13.75 -4.88 11.59
CA GLU A 166 13.45 -6.29 11.39
C GLU A 166 11.93 -6.57 11.39
N ALA A 167 11.20 -5.93 12.30
CA ALA A 167 9.73 -6.00 12.33
C ALA A 167 9.09 -5.38 11.08
N ALA A 168 9.59 -4.24 10.61
CA ALA A 168 9.10 -3.57 9.40
C ALA A 168 9.29 -4.42 8.14
N VAL A 169 10.43 -5.13 8.02
CA VAL A 169 10.68 -6.08 6.93
C VAL A 169 9.76 -7.28 7.06
N ARG A 170 9.63 -7.89 8.23
CA ARG A 170 8.75 -9.05 8.46
C ARG A 170 7.31 -8.77 8.05
N LYS A 171 6.76 -7.59 8.41
CA LYS A 171 5.41 -7.17 8.02
C LYS A 171 5.20 -7.15 6.50
N ARG A 172 6.23 -6.78 5.74
CA ARG A 172 6.21 -6.66 4.27
C ARG A 172 6.45 -7.98 3.52
N LEU A 173 6.90 -9.03 4.21
CA LEU A 173 7.11 -10.36 3.63
C LEU A 173 5.84 -11.22 3.62
N MET A 174 4.71 -10.72 4.14
CA MET A 174 3.44 -11.47 4.24
C MET A 174 2.71 -11.57 2.88
N ALA A 175 3.38 -11.95 1.79
CA ALA A 175 2.75 -12.14 0.48
C ALA A 175 2.39 -13.61 0.23
N GLU A 176 1.28 -13.86 -0.47
CA GLU A 176 0.86 -15.21 -0.89
C GLU A 176 1.50 -15.63 -2.24
N VAL A 177 2.18 -14.70 -2.90
CA VAL A 177 2.88 -14.90 -4.18
C VAL A 177 4.40 -14.90 -3.99
N PRO A 178 5.17 -15.58 -4.86
CA PRO A 178 6.63 -15.50 -4.85
C PRO A 178 7.09 -14.06 -5.01
N TYR A 179 7.99 -13.62 -4.13
CA TYR A 179 8.55 -12.27 -4.14
C TYR A 179 10.07 -12.32 -4.31
N GLY A 180 10.62 -11.25 -4.86
CA GLY A 180 12.07 -11.04 -5.03
C GLY A 180 12.56 -9.86 -4.20
N VAL A 181 13.87 -9.76 -4.02
CA VAL A 181 14.52 -8.59 -3.41
C VAL A 181 15.42 -7.92 -4.46
N LEU A 182 15.34 -6.59 -4.57
CA LEU A 182 16.21 -5.82 -5.45
C LEU A 182 17.55 -5.55 -4.73
N LEU A 183 18.64 -6.05 -5.30
CA LEU A 183 20.00 -5.87 -4.79
C LEU A 183 20.76 -4.89 -5.69
N SER A 184 21.15 -3.74 -5.14
CA SER A 184 21.97 -2.74 -5.84
C SER A 184 23.45 -2.79 -5.47
N GLY A 185 23.83 -3.64 -4.49
CA GLY A 185 25.17 -3.65 -3.90
C GLY A 185 25.42 -2.53 -2.87
N GLY A 186 24.45 -1.64 -2.67
CA GLY A 186 24.48 -0.61 -1.61
C GLY A 186 24.17 -1.18 -0.22
N LEU A 187 24.49 -0.42 0.82
CA LEU A 187 24.27 -0.81 2.21
C LEU A 187 22.79 -1.09 2.51
N ASP A 188 21.89 -0.20 2.07
CA ASP A 188 20.46 -0.29 2.39
C ASP A 188 19.79 -1.52 1.77
N SER A 189 20.00 -1.74 0.47
CA SER A 189 19.43 -2.88 -0.24
C SER A 189 20.00 -4.20 0.28
N SER A 190 21.28 -4.24 0.61
CA SER A 190 21.94 -5.41 1.22
C SER A 190 21.41 -5.71 2.62
N LEU A 191 21.13 -4.68 3.43
CA LEU A 191 20.56 -4.83 4.77
C LEU A 191 19.15 -5.41 4.72
N ILE A 192 18.28 -4.86 3.86
CA ILE A 192 16.91 -5.36 3.68
C ILE A 192 16.93 -6.79 3.15
N ALA A 193 17.78 -7.10 2.17
CA ALA A 193 17.92 -8.45 1.62
C ALA A 193 18.40 -9.46 2.66
N SER A 194 19.39 -9.10 3.48
CA SER A 194 19.91 -9.96 4.54
C SER A 194 18.86 -10.27 5.60
N ILE A 195 18.08 -9.26 6.01
CA ILE A 195 16.97 -9.45 6.96
C ILE A 195 15.90 -10.34 6.33
N ALA A 196 15.50 -10.07 5.08
CA ALA A 196 14.48 -10.85 4.39
C ALA A 196 14.88 -12.33 4.24
N ALA A 197 16.10 -12.60 3.77
CA ALA A 197 16.63 -13.96 3.64
C ALA A 197 16.61 -14.72 4.97
N ARG A 198 16.99 -14.05 6.06
CA ARG A 198 16.99 -14.64 7.40
C ARG A 198 15.58 -14.95 7.91
N GLU A 199 14.61 -14.07 7.68
CA GLU A 199 13.22 -14.29 8.08
C GLU A 199 12.55 -15.40 7.27
N ILE A 200 12.88 -15.52 5.98
CA ILE A 200 12.44 -16.63 5.11
C ILE A 200 13.01 -17.97 5.60
N ALA A 201 14.31 -18.02 5.90
CA ALA A 201 14.97 -19.22 6.40
C ALA A 201 14.38 -19.69 7.74
N LYS A 202 14.01 -18.76 8.63
CA LYS A 202 13.30 -19.08 9.89
C LYS A 202 11.89 -19.62 9.68
N SER A 203 11.22 -19.19 8.60
CA SER A 203 9.83 -19.55 8.30
C SER A 203 9.69 -20.81 7.44
N GLY A 204 10.79 -21.49 7.12
CA GLY A 204 10.80 -22.75 6.34
C GLY A 204 10.62 -22.59 4.83
N GLY A 205 10.69 -21.37 4.30
CA GLY A 205 10.50 -21.09 2.87
C GLY A 205 11.81 -21.25 2.09
N VAL A 206 11.82 -22.10 1.07
CA VAL A 206 12.95 -22.20 0.12
C VAL A 206 12.96 -20.98 -0.79
N ALA A 207 13.83 -20.00 -0.51
CA ALA A 207 14.12 -18.92 -1.45
C ALA A 207 14.89 -19.50 -2.65
N LYS A 208 14.24 -19.64 -3.82
CA LYS A 208 14.95 -19.89 -5.08
C LYS A 208 15.57 -18.58 -5.56
N SER A 209 16.84 -18.34 -5.21
CA SER A 209 17.63 -17.27 -5.81
C SER A 209 18.00 -17.66 -7.25
N GLY A 210 17.31 -17.07 -8.24
CA GLY A 210 17.72 -17.16 -9.64
C GLY A 210 18.84 -16.17 -9.95
N VAL A 211 20.08 -16.63 -9.96
CA VAL A 211 21.21 -15.90 -10.57
C VAL A 211 21.54 -16.63 -11.86
N ASN A 212 20.96 -16.20 -12.98
CA ASN A 212 21.44 -16.63 -14.31
C ASN A 212 22.69 -15.81 -14.66
N GLY A 213 23.83 -16.24 -14.13
CA GLY A 213 25.14 -15.87 -14.65
C GLY A 213 25.40 -16.70 -15.91
N HIS A 214 25.23 -16.09 -17.08
CA HIS A 214 25.62 -16.69 -18.36
C HIS A 214 27.15 -16.65 -18.45
N MET A 215 27.82 -17.77 -18.14
CA MET A 215 29.22 -17.98 -18.54
C MET A 215 29.24 -18.55 -19.97
N PRO A 216 30.11 -18.03 -20.87
CA PRO A 216 30.23 -18.58 -22.20
C PRO A 216 30.93 -19.95 -22.15
N ALA A 217 30.39 -20.92 -22.88
CA ALA A 217 30.94 -22.26 -23.02
C ALA A 217 32.27 -22.21 -23.78
N GLU A 218 33.29 -22.87 -23.22
CA GLU A 218 34.49 -23.30 -23.92
C GLU A 218 34.09 -24.27 -25.05
N ASN A 219 34.34 -23.90 -26.31
CA ASN A 219 34.29 -24.83 -27.43
C ASN A 219 35.71 -25.32 -27.72
N GLY A 220 36.00 -26.52 -27.24
CA GLY A 220 37.09 -27.36 -27.75
C GLY A 220 36.52 -28.61 -28.38
N THR A 221 36.58 -28.70 -29.71
CA THR A 221 36.57 -29.99 -30.43
C THR A 221 37.48 -29.91 -31.65
N ALA A 222 38.53 -30.72 -31.60
CA ALA A 222 39.33 -31.13 -32.74
C ALA A 222 38.53 -32.06 -33.66
N ASN A 223 38.71 -31.91 -34.98
CA ASN A 223 39.07 -32.95 -35.96
C ASN A 223 38.66 -32.54 -37.38
N GLY A 224 39.62 -32.61 -38.30
CA GLY A 224 39.48 -32.32 -39.74
C GLY A 224 40.81 -31.89 -40.31
#